data_AF-A0A9Q2ET83-F1
#
_entry.id   AF-A0A9Q2ET83-F1
#
_cell.length_a   1.000
_cell.length_b   1.000
_cell.length_c   1.000
_cell.angle_alpha   90.00
_cell.angle_beta   90.00
_cell.angle_gamma   90.00
#
_symmetry.space_group_name_H-M   'P 1'
#
loop_
_entity.id
_entity.type
_entity.pdbx_description
1 polymer ?
#
loop_
_entity_poly.entity_id
_entity_poly.type
_entity_poly.pdbx_seq_one_letter_code
_entity_poly.pdbx_strand_id
1 'polypeptide(L)'
;MFSEPEIARQLYTGAFPLVDVGVLDDDNIMQHLRMAMLELLLKHIRQRDLVDLTEQLVTLLLDGYTTGEQLVTLLNWMLQTGDTSEPELFLQTLVYRSPQHEEVLMTIAQKLEQKARIEGHTEGLAEGMTEGLNKGMSEGRLEGKREVARAMLENGIDRFSVMRMTGLSSEELEQIKH
;
A
#
# COMPACT_ATOMS: atom_id res chain seq x y z
N MET A 1 23.13 -0.36 37.17
CA MET A 1 24.60 -0.56 37.14
C MET A 1 24.83 -1.81 36.30
N PHE A 2 25.72 -1.78 35.32
CA PHE A 2 25.99 -2.98 34.50
C PHE A 2 26.54 -4.11 35.37
N SER A 3 26.15 -5.35 35.08
CA SER A 3 26.61 -6.55 35.80
C SER A 3 28.13 -6.74 35.68
N GLU A 4 28.72 -6.27 34.58
CA GLU A 4 30.17 -6.25 34.33
C GLU A 4 30.63 -4.85 33.92
N PRO A 5 30.96 -3.97 34.89
CA PRO A 5 31.25 -2.56 34.62
C PRO A 5 32.45 -2.31 33.71
N GLU A 6 33.50 -3.14 33.81
CA GLU A 6 34.74 -2.96 33.02
C GLU A 6 34.54 -3.32 31.53
N ILE A 7 33.80 -4.39 31.23
CA ILE A 7 33.45 -4.77 29.86
C ILE A 7 32.54 -3.70 29.24
N ALA A 8 31.53 -3.24 29.99
CA ALA A 8 30.66 -2.15 29.54
C ALA A 8 31.46 -0.87 29.27
N ARG A 9 32.44 -0.54 30.11
CA ARG A 9 33.32 0.61 29.87
C ARG A 9 34.14 0.42 28.59
N GLN A 10 34.75 -0.74 28.37
CA GLN A 10 35.56 -1.00 27.18
C GLN A 10 34.73 -0.96 25.88
N LEU A 11 33.50 -1.51 25.88
CA LEU A 11 32.62 -1.53 24.72
C LEU A 11 31.94 -0.18 24.44
N TYR A 12 31.45 0.51 25.48
CA TYR A 12 30.64 1.72 25.31
C TYR A 12 31.42 3.03 25.38
N THR A 13 32.65 3.02 25.91
CA THR A 13 33.50 4.22 25.98
C THR A 13 34.69 4.18 25.01
N GLY A 14 34.86 3.08 24.28
CA GLY A 14 35.81 2.97 23.17
C GLY A 14 35.32 3.67 21.90
N ALA A 15 36.21 3.88 20.93
CA ALA A 15 35.81 4.33 19.60
C ALA A 15 34.95 3.25 18.92
N PHE A 16 33.73 3.61 18.52
CA PHE A 16 32.85 2.71 17.79
C PHE A 16 33.30 2.63 16.33
N PRO A 17 33.60 1.43 15.79
CA PRO A 17 33.85 1.29 14.37
C PRO A 17 32.55 1.53 13.61
N LEU A 18 32.48 2.65 12.88
CA LEU A 18 31.40 2.93 11.95
C LEU A 18 31.72 2.24 10.62
N VAL A 19 30.80 1.42 10.15
CA VAL A 19 30.88 0.77 8.84
C VAL A 19 29.92 1.49 7.90
N ASP A 20 30.46 2.06 6.82
CA ASP A 20 29.64 2.59 5.73
C ASP A 20 29.28 1.45 4.79
N VAL A 21 28.04 0.97 4.89
CA VAL A 21 27.55 -0.14 4.06
C VAL A 21 27.44 0.26 2.58
N GLY A 22 27.30 1.56 2.27
CA GLY A 22 27.16 2.05 0.90
C GLY A 22 28.38 1.80 0.01
N VAL A 23 29.57 1.74 0.61
CA VAL A 23 30.85 1.54 -0.10
C VAL A 23 31.33 0.09 -0.12
N LEU A 24 30.69 -0.80 0.65
CA LEU A 24 31.07 -2.21 0.67
C LEU A 24 30.55 -2.94 -0.57
N ASP A 25 31.37 -3.77 -1.20
CA ASP A 25 30.91 -4.65 -2.27
C ASP A 25 29.91 -5.67 -1.76
N ASP A 26 28.92 -6.04 -2.59
CA ASP A 26 27.89 -7.01 -2.21
C ASP A 26 28.53 -8.36 -1.83
N ASP A 27 29.57 -8.80 -2.54
CA ASP A 27 30.29 -10.03 -2.24
C ASP A 27 30.93 -10.03 -0.83
N ASN A 28 31.38 -8.87 -0.35
CA ASN A 28 31.87 -8.73 1.02
C ASN A 28 30.73 -8.81 2.03
N ILE A 29 29.60 -8.12 1.75
CA ILE A 29 28.40 -8.16 2.60
C ILE A 29 27.90 -9.60 2.76
N MET A 30 27.92 -10.40 1.69
CA MET A 30 27.48 -11.80 1.73
C MET A 30 28.29 -12.67 2.71
N GLN A 31 29.51 -12.26 3.09
CA GLN A 31 30.34 -12.98 4.08
C GLN A 31 30.01 -12.62 5.53
N HIS A 32 29.15 -11.62 5.78
CA HIS A 32 28.87 -11.10 7.13
C HIS A 32 27.85 -11.93 7.94
N LEU A 33 27.58 -13.17 7.51
CA LEU A 33 26.78 -14.17 8.23
C LEU A 33 25.41 -13.61 8.65
N ARG A 34 25.19 -13.43 9.96
CA ARG A 34 23.92 -12.91 10.54
C ARG A 34 23.59 -11.47 10.16
N MET A 35 24.59 -10.67 9.80
CA MET A 35 24.38 -9.26 9.46
C MET A 35 24.18 -9.03 7.96
N ALA A 36 24.60 -9.99 7.13
CA ALA A 36 24.59 -9.88 5.68
C ALA A 36 23.21 -9.48 5.12
N MET A 37 22.13 -10.10 5.62
CA MET A 37 20.79 -9.81 5.13
C MET A 37 20.34 -8.40 5.48
N LEU A 38 20.62 -7.94 6.70
CA LEU A 38 20.27 -6.59 7.12
C LEU A 38 21.08 -5.55 6.35
N GLU A 39 22.39 -5.76 6.18
CA GLU A 39 23.28 -4.83 5.48
C GLU A 39 22.95 -4.75 3.99
N LEU A 40 22.71 -5.88 3.33
CA LEU A 40 22.32 -5.94 1.93
C LEU A 40 21.03 -5.13 1.70
N LEU A 41 20.04 -5.31 2.58
CA LEU A 41 18.80 -4.55 2.51
C LEU A 41 19.02 -3.07 2.84
N LEU A 42 19.76 -2.72 3.89
CA LEU A 42 20.09 -1.31 4.19
C LEU A 42 20.76 -0.60 3.03
N LYS A 43 21.64 -1.29 2.30
CA LYS A 43 22.30 -0.75 1.12
C LYS A 43 21.33 -0.49 -0.03
N HIS A 44 20.44 -1.45 -0.31
CA HIS A 44 19.73 -1.50 -1.59
C HIS A 44 18.25 -1.17 -1.54
N ILE A 45 17.62 -1.16 -0.35
CA ILE A 45 16.14 -1.10 -0.22
C ILE A 45 15.50 0.11 -0.91
N ARG A 46 16.21 1.24 -1.04
CA ARG A 46 15.68 2.45 -1.72
C ARG A 46 16.21 2.65 -3.14
N GLN A 47 17.16 1.82 -3.58
CA GLN A 47 17.91 2.05 -4.81
C GLN A 47 17.67 0.97 -5.88
N ARG A 48 17.32 -0.25 -5.46
CA ARG A 48 17.11 -1.39 -6.36
C ARG A 48 15.70 -1.95 -6.21
N ASP A 49 15.19 -2.53 -7.29
CA ASP A 49 14.00 -3.38 -7.22
C ASP A 49 14.34 -4.63 -6.40
N LEU A 50 13.47 -5.04 -5.49
CA LEU A 50 13.65 -6.24 -4.68
C LEU A 50 13.85 -7.51 -5.54
N VAL A 51 13.28 -7.53 -6.75
CA VAL A 51 13.49 -8.62 -7.71
C VAL A 51 14.98 -8.82 -8.02
N ASP A 52 15.75 -7.74 -8.14
CA ASP A 52 17.19 -7.80 -8.44
C ASP A 52 18.01 -8.42 -7.29
N LEU A 53 17.49 -8.37 -6.07
CA LEU A 53 18.14 -8.93 -4.87
C LEU A 53 17.75 -10.39 -4.62
N THR A 54 16.84 -10.97 -5.41
CA THR A 54 16.24 -12.28 -5.14
C THR A 54 17.28 -13.39 -4.94
N GLU A 55 18.28 -13.50 -5.81
CA GLU A 55 19.31 -14.54 -5.69
C GLU A 55 20.13 -14.40 -4.39
N GLN A 56 20.49 -13.18 -4.03
CA GLN A 56 21.26 -12.89 -2.82
C GLN A 56 20.42 -13.18 -1.57
N LEU A 57 19.15 -12.76 -1.55
CA LEU A 57 18.23 -13.01 -0.45
C LEU A 57 17.95 -14.49 -0.27
N VAL A 58 17.71 -15.24 -1.34
CA VAL A 58 17.55 -16.70 -1.30
C VAL A 58 18.80 -17.36 -0.72
N THR A 59 20.00 -16.94 -1.17
CA THR A 59 21.26 -17.48 -0.67
C THR A 59 21.38 -17.27 0.85
N LEU A 60 21.15 -16.05 1.33
CA LEU A 60 21.23 -15.73 2.76
C LEU A 60 20.13 -16.41 3.60
N LEU A 61 18.96 -16.66 3.02
CA LEU A 61 17.90 -17.43 3.67
C LEU A 61 18.30 -18.88 3.84
N LEU A 62 18.96 -19.47 2.84
CA LEU A 62 19.44 -20.85 2.85
C LEU A 62 20.59 -21.07 3.83
N ASP A 63 21.46 -20.06 4.01
CA ASP A 63 22.56 -20.11 4.99
C ASP A 63 22.07 -20.25 6.45
N GLY A 64 20.79 -19.98 6.71
CA GLY A 64 20.14 -20.30 7.99
C GLY A 64 20.53 -19.38 9.15
N TYR A 65 21.17 -18.24 8.87
CA TYR A 65 21.53 -17.26 9.90
C TYR A 65 20.36 -16.38 10.34
N THR A 66 19.31 -16.28 9.52
CA THR A 66 18.12 -15.46 9.78
C THR A 66 17.06 -16.28 10.52
N THR A 67 16.67 -15.85 11.72
CA THR A 67 15.57 -16.48 12.47
C THR A 67 14.21 -16.14 11.84
N GLY A 68 13.17 -16.91 12.16
CA GLY A 68 11.81 -16.61 11.67
C GLY A 68 11.32 -15.22 12.06
N GLU A 69 11.61 -14.75 13.28
CA GLU A 69 11.26 -13.39 13.72
C GLU A 69 12.01 -12.32 12.92
N GLN A 70 13.32 -12.50 12.70
CA GLN A 70 14.11 -11.59 11.88
C GLN A 70 13.61 -11.57 10.44
N LEU A 71 13.25 -12.73 9.88
CA LEU A 71 12.69 -12.84 8.55
C LEU A 71 11.38 -12.06 8.43
N VAL A 72 10.48 -12.21 9.41
CA VAL A 72 9.23 -11.44 9.47
C VAL A 72 9.51 -9.94 9.50
N THR A 73 10.45 -9.49 10.35
CA THR A 73 10.81 -8.07 10.43
C THR A 73 11.37 -7.54 9.12
N LEU A 74 12.32 -8.25 8.51
CA LEU A 74 12.98 -7.83 7.28
C LEU A 74 12.01 -7.83 6.09
N LEU A 75 11.13 -8.82 5.97
CA LEU A 75 10.10 -8.85 4.92
C LEU A 75 9.06 -7.75 5.07
N ASN A 76 8.56 -7.52 6.29
CA ASN A 76 7.63 -6.40 6.51
C ASN A 76 8.29 -5.08 6.14
N TRP A 77 9.55 -4.90 6.49
CA TRP A 77 10.28 -3.70 6.12
C TRP A 77 10.50 -3.59 4.61
N MET A 78 10.88 -4.70 3.96
CA MET A 78 11.04 -4.78 2.51
C MET A 78 9.77 -4.38 1.77
N LEU A 79 8.61 -4.91 2.17
CA LEU A 79 7.35 -4.65 1.48
C LEU A 79 6.75 -3.28 1.77
N GLN A 80 7.13 -2.66 2.90
CA GLN A 80 6.69 -1.31 3.24
C GLN A 80 7.56 -0.22 2.61
N THR A 81 8.85 -0.49 2.43
CA THR A 81 9.85 0.53 2.05
C THR A 81 10.50 0.25 0.70
N GLY A 82 10.65 -1.02 0.35
CA GLY A 82 11.27 -1.46 -0.89
C GLY A 82 10.38 -1.22 -2.09
N ASP A 83 11.01 -0.93 -3.21
CA ASP A 83 10.33 -0.87 -4.50
C ASP A 83 10.35 -2.27 -5.13
N THR A 84 9.22 -2.67 -5.68
CA THR A 84 9.17 -3.87 -6.50
C THR A 84 8.04 -3.81 -7.50
N SER A 85 8.38 -4.08 -8.75
CA SER A 85 7.44 -4.16 -9.85
C SER A 85 6.60 -5.44 -9.84
N GLU A 86 7.06 -6.50 -9.17
CA GLU A 86 6.44 -7.83 -9.15
C GLU A 86 6.41 -8.45 -7.73
N PRO A 87 5.69 -7.84 -6.77
CA PRO A 87 5.71 -8.26 -5.37
C PRO A 87 5.24 -9.72 -5.16
N GLU A 88 4.24 -10.18 -5.91
CA GLU A 88 3.74 -11.55 -5.81
C GLU A 88 4.77 -12.56 -6.31
N LEU A 89 5.42 -12.29 -7.46
CA LEU A 89 6.43 -13.18 -8.02
C LEU A 89 7.66 -13.26 -7.12
N PHE A 90 8.08 -12.13 -6.57
CA PHE A 90 9.16 -12.05 -5.59
C PHE A 90 8.87 -12.95 -4.38
N LEU A 91 7.71 -12.78 -3.73
CA LEU A 91 7.33 -13.58 -2.56
C LEU A 91 7.19 -15.06 -2.88
N GLN A 92 6.58 -15.42 -4.01
CA GLN A 92 6.46 -16.82 -4.45
C GLN A 92 7.83 -17.45 -4.68
N THR A 93 8.78 -16.70 -5.24
CA THR A 93 10.14 -17.19 -5.48
C THR A 93 10.86 -17.45 -4.16
N LEU A 94 10.72 -16.56 -3.17
CA LEU A 94 11.27 -16.77 -1.84
C LEU A 94 10.68 -18.02 -1.16
N VAL A 95 9.37 -18.22 -1.24
CA VAL A 95 8.68 -19.41 -0.70
C VAL A 95 9.20 -20.68 -1.37
N TYR A 96 9.19 -20.72 -2.70
CA TYR A 96 9.56 -21.91 -3.47
C TYR A 96 11.03 -22.30 -3.25
N ARG A 97 11.92 -21.32 -3.16
CA ARG A 97 13.38 -21.57 -3.05
C ARG A 97 13.87 -21.67 -1.60
N SER A 98 13.04 -21.35 -0.62
CA SER A 98 13.39 -21.39 0.81
C SER A 98 12.38 -22.22 1.61
N PRO A 99 12.23 -23.54 1.35
CA PRO A 99 11.20 -24.37 1.97
C PRO A 99 11.29 -24.42 3.50
N GLN A 100 12.49 -24.22 4.07
CA GLN A 100 12.69 -24.13 5.52
C GLN A 100 11.98 -22.93 6.19
N HIS A 101 11.62 -21.92 5.39
CA HIS A 101 10.89 -20.73 5.84
C HIS A 101 9.45 -20.69 5.31
N GLU A 102 8.96 -21.78 4.70
CA GLU A 102 7.66 -21.83 4.03
C GLU A 102 6.52 -21.37 4.95
N GLU A 103 6.42 -21.89 6.17
CA GLU A 103 5.34 -21.55 7.11
C GLU A 103 5.30 -20.03 7.43
N VAL A 104 6.47 -19.46 7.70
CA VAL A 104 6.62 -18.03 8.03
C VAL A 104 6.28 -17.17 6.82
N LEU A 105 6.82 -17.53 5.64
CA LEU A 105 6.58 -16.82 4.39
C LEU A 105 5.11 -16.90 3.95
N MET A 106 4.48 -18.06 4.11
CA MET A 106 3.07 -18.26 3.76
C MET A 106 2.15 -17.45 4.68
N THR A 107 2.47 -17.39 5.97
CA THR A 107 1.76 -16.54 6.94
C THR A 107 1.88 -15.06 6.56
N ILE A 108 3.06 -14.60 6.14
CA ILE A 108 3.28 -13.23 5.67
C ILE A 108 2.48 -12.96 4.39
N ALA A 109 2.54 -13.85 3.41
CA ALA A 109 1.78 -13.73 2.15
C ALA A 109 0.28 -13.61 2.40
N GLN A 110 -0.30 -14.47 3.25
CA GLN A 110 -1.71 -14.41 3.62
C GLN A 110 -2.09 -13.09 4.30
N LYS A 111 -1.22 -12.59 5.19
CA LYS A 111 -1.46 -11.32 5.88
C LYS A 111 -1.47 -10.14 4.92
N LEU A 112 -0.60 -10.15 3.91
CA LEU A 112 -0.54 -9.11 2.88
C LEU A 112 -1.77 -9.14 1.98
N GLU A 113 -2.18 -10.34 1.53
CA GLU A 113 -3.39 -10.51 0.73
C GLU A 113 -4.63 -10.02 1.50
N GLN A 114 -4.74 -10.38 2.79
CA GLN A 114 -5.83 -9.92 3.64
C GLN A 114 -5.82 -8.39 3.79
N LYS A 115 -4.65 -7.78 4.00
CA LYS A 115 -4.51 -6.34 4.12
C LYS A 115 -4.95 -5.64 2.83
N ALA A 116 -4.42 -6.07 1.68
CA ALA A 116 -4.77 -5.52 0.37
C ALA A 116 -6.28 -5.63 0.08
N ARG A 117 -6.89 -6.76 0.45
CA ARG A 117 -8.33 -6.96 0.30
C ARG A 117 -9.15 -6.02 1.17
N ILE A 118 -8.72 -5.78 2.42
CA ILE A 118 -9.40 -4.85 3.32
C ILE A 118 -9.27 -3.43 2.78
N GLU A 119 -8.05 -3.00 2.45
CA GLU A 119 -7.77 -1.65 1.92
C GLU A 119 -8.59 -1.40 0.65
N GLY A 120 -8.51 -2.29 -0.35
CA GLY A 120 -9.27 -2.16 -1.58
C GLY A 120 -10.79 -2.18 -1.39
N HIS A 121 -11.30 -2.97 -0.43
CA HIS A 121 -12.73 -2.93 -0.11
C HIS A 121 -13.15 -1.62 0.56
N THR A 122 -12.34 -1.11 1.48
CA THR A 122 -12.62 0.16 2.18
C THR A 122 -12.56 1.35 1.25
N GLU A 123 -11.57 1.40 0.35
CA GLU A 123 -11.42 2.44 -0.66
C GLU A 123 -12.61 2.38 -1.65
N GLY A 124 -12.91 1.21 -2.20
CA GLY A 124 -14.03 1.05 -3.13
C GLY A 124 -15.39 1.39 -2.50
N LEU A 125 -15.60 1.09 -1.21
CA LEU A 125 -16.82 1.48 -0.50
C LEU A 125 -16.91 3.01 -0.32
N ALA A 126 -15.80 3.65 0.06
CA ALA A 126 -15.74 5.09 0.25
C ALA A 126 -15.97 5.85 -1.07
N GLU A 127 -15.33 5.41 -2.14
CA GLU A 127 -15.52 5.95 -3.49
C GLU A 127 -16.97 5.77 -3.95
N GLY A 128 -17.51 4.55 -3.85
CA GLY A 128 -18.88 4.25 -4.26
C GLY A 128 -19.94 5.01 -3.45
N MET A 129 -19.72 5.20 -2.14
CA MET A 129 -20.60 6.02 -1.31
C MET A 129 -20.58 7.49 -1.74
N THR A 130 -19.39 8.02 -2.04
CA THR A 130 -19.20 9.42 -2.47
C THR A 130 -19.85 9.66 -3.82
N GLU A 131 -19.61 8.77 -4.79
CA GLU A 131 -20.22 8.85 -6.12
C GLU A 131 -21.74 8.71 -6.04
N GLY A 132 -22.23 7.73 -5.27
CA GLY A 132 -23.66 7.50 -5.07
C GLY A 132 -24.36 8.69 -4.43
N LEU A 133 -23.75 9.33 -3.42
CA LEU A 133 -24.30 10.52 -2.78
C LEU A 133 -24.36 11.70 -3.77
N ASN A 134 -23.29 11.95 -4.51
CA ASN A 134 -23.24 13.04 -5.49
C ASN A 134 -24.26 12.85 -6.61
N LYS A 135 -24.38 11.63 -7.14
CA LYS A 135 -25.36 11.28 -8.16
C LYS A 135 -26.78 11.43 -7.63
N GLY A 136 -27.07 10.88 -6.46
CA GLY A 136 -28.38 10.98 -5.81
C GLY A 136 -28.80 12.42 -5.51
N MET A 137 -27.87 13.26 -5.04
CA MET A 137 -28.13 14.70 -4.83
C MET A 137 -28.42 15.41 -6.15
N SER A 138 -27.66 15.13 -7.20
CA SER A 138 -27.85 15.76 -8.52
C SER A 138 -29.18 15.35 -9.16
N GLU A 139 -29.49 14.05 -9.15
CA GLU A 139 -30.74 13.50 -9.68
C GLU A 139 -31.95 14.00 -8.88
N GLY A 140 -31.88 13.96 -7.55
CA GLY A 140 -32.96 14.47 -6.69
C GLY A 140 -33.21 15.97 -6.88
N ARG A 141 -32.16 16.77 -7.07
CA ARG A 141 -32.28 18.21 -7.38
C ARG A 141 -32.93 18.44 -8.75
N LEU A 142 -32.58 17.63 -9.75
CA LEU A 142 -33.18 17.74 -11.09
C LEU A 142 -34.65 17.30 -11.07
N GLU A 143 -34.97 16.22 -10.38
CA GLU A 143 -36.35 15.72 -10.26
C GLU A 143 -37.23 16.74 -9.52
N GLY A 144 -36.75 17.29 -8.40
CA GLY A 144 -37.49 18.33 -7.68
C GLY A 144 -37.74 19.59 -8.54
N LYS A 145 -36.78 19.98 -9.39
CA LYS A 145 -37.00 21.07 -10.37
C LYS A 145 -38.10 20.72 -11.39
N ARG A 146 -38.12 19.48 -11.89
CA ARG A 146 -39.11 18.99 -12.85
C ARG A 146 -40.51 18.91 -12.24
N GLU A 147 -40.63 18.45 -11.00
CA GLU A 147 -41.90 18.41 -10.27
C GLU A 147 -42.50 19.81 -10.09
N VAL A 148 -41.68 20.77 -9.66
CA VAL A 148 -42.09 22.17 -9.52
C VAL A 148 -42.50 22.75 -10.88
N ALA A 149 -41.73 22.50 -11.94
CA ALA A 149 -42.07 22.96 -13.28
C ALA A 149 -43.40 22.37 -13.79
N ARG A 150 -43.65 21.08 -13.55
CA ARG A 150 -44.92 20.42 -13.90
C ARG A 150 -46.10 21.09 -13.18
N ALA A 151 -45.99 21.28 -11.87
CA ALA A 151 -47.04 21.95 -11.09
C ALA A 151 -47.29 23.39 -11.55
N MET A 152 -46.24 24.15 -11.90
CA MET A 152 -46.39 25.51 -12.44
C MET A 152 -47.14 25.53 -13.78
N LEU A 153 -46.83 24.59 -14.68
CA LEU A 153 -47.45 24.48 -16.00
C LEU A 153 -48.92 24.04 -15.89
N GLU A 154 -49.24 23.10 -15.00
CA GLU A 154 -50.63 22.70 -14.70
C GLU A 154 -51.47 23.85 -14.13
N ASN A 155 -50.85 24.77 -13.38
CA ASN A 155 -51.51 25.98 -12.86
C ASN A 155 -51.54 27.14 -13.88
N GLY A 156 -51.13 26.91 -15.14
CA GLY A 156 -51.24 27.88 -16.22
C GLY A 156 -50.14 28.95 -16.26
N ILE A 157 -49.02 28.76 -15.56
CA ILE A 157 -47.85 29.64 -15.69
C ILE A 157 -47.19 29.42 -17.05
N ASP A 158 -46.81 30.50 -17.74
CA ASP A 158 -46.21 30.41 -19.07
C ASP A 158 -44.81 29.76 -19.04
N ARG A 159 -44.45 29.05 -20.13
CA ARG A 159 -43.19 28.30 -20.24
C ARG A 159 -41.95 29.18 -20.02
N PHE A 160 -41.94 30.42 -20.49
CA PHE A 160 -40.79 31.31 -20.35
C PHE A 160 -40.55 31.70 -18.88
N SER A 161 -41.63 32.00 -18.15
CA SER A 161 -41.57 32.24 -16.71
C SER A 161 -41.10 31.00 -15.94
N VAL A 162 -41.56 29.80 -16.29
CA VAL A 162 -41.13 28.54 -15.66
C VAL A 162 -39.64 28.26 -15.86
N MET A 163 -39.12 28.46 -17.08
CA MET A 163 -37.68 28.34 -17.37
C MET A 163 -36.85 29.27 -16.48
N ARG A 164 -37.27 30.54 -16.35
CA ARG A 164 -36.56 31.54 -15.55
C ARG A 164 -36.57 31.20 -14.05
N MET A 165 -37.65 30.61 -13.53
CA MET A 165 -37.80 30.29 -12.10
C MET A 165 -37.14 28.98 -11.68
N THR A 166 -37.15 27.96 -12.54
CA THR A 166 -36.58 26.62 -12.23
C THR A 166 -35.15 26.44 -12.75
N GLY A 167 -34.74 27.29 -13.70
CA GLY A 167 -33.46 27.19 -14.40
C GLY A 167 -33.36 25.95 -15.31
N LEU A 168 -34.51 25.38 -15.71
CA LEU A 168 -34.58 24.32 -16.71
C LEU A 168 -34.56 24.92 -18.12
N SER A 169 -33.93 24.22 -19.05
CA SER A 169 -33.91 24.54 -20.48
C SER A 169 -35.23 24.21 -21.17
N SER A 170 -35.43 24.74 -22.39
CA SER A 170 -36.63 24.43 -23.19
C SER A 170 -36.72 22.94 -23.50
N GLU A 171 -35.59 22.29 -23.83
CA GLU A 171 -35.52 20.85 -24.10
C GLU A 171 -35.88 20.01 -22.87
N GLU A 172 -35.40 20.40 -21.68
CA GLU A 172 -35.76 19.72 -20.44
C GLU A 172 -37.24 19.85 -20.10
N LEU A 173 -37.87 20.99 -20.42
CA LEU A 173 -39.32 21.20 -20.24
C LEU A 173 -40.16 20.43 -21.28
N GLU A 174 -39.67 20.24 -22.50
CA GLU A 174 -40.37 19.42 -23.51
C GLU A 174 -40.45 17.94 -23.12
N GLN A 175 -39.47 17.46 -22.34
CA GLN A 175 -39.46 16.10 -21.82
C GLN A 175 -40.42 15.90 -20.62
N ILE A 176 -40.88 16.99 -19.99
CA ILE A 176 -41.89 16.92 -18.93
C ILE A 176 -43.23 16.71 -19.62
N LYS A 177 -43.67 15.44 -19.69
CA LYS A 177 -45.02 15.12 -20.16
C LYS A 177 -46.06 15.77 -19.24
N HIS A 178 -46.96 16.52 -19.89
CA HIS A 178 -48.22 17.03 -19.35
C HIS A 178 -49.31 15.97 -19.46
#